data_AF-A0A508AY75-F1
#
_entry.id   AF-A0A508AY75-F1
#
_cell.length_a   1.000
_cell.length_b   1.000
_cell.length_c   1.000
_cell.angle_alpha   90.00
_cell.angle_beta   90.00
_cell.angle_gamma   90.00
#
_symmetry.space_group_name_H-M   'P 1'
#
loop_
_entity.id
_entity.type
_entity.pdbx_description
1 polymer ?
#
loop_
_entity_poly.entity_id
_entity_poly.type
_entity_poly.pdbx_seq_one_letter_code
_entity_poly.pdbx_strand_id
1 'polypeptide(L)'
;MRIARSNLRSALLVILAALLLAGCASGPDSRAPYRSPAEIRAEIVRRMPAGTPDREGWAADIQVAFTAQGIEPSSSNLCAALAVTQQESTFQANPPVPGLARIAREEIERRAAAVHVPGFLVDAALKVKSTDGRSYAERIAAVSTEQELSAIFEDFTGRVPMGGKLFDGFNPVRTGGPMQVSIAFAESHADDYPYPVPTSIRHEVFSRRGGMYFGIAHLLGYPARYSEPLYRFADFNAGWYASRNAAFQAAVAAATGLPLALDGDLLRPGAPLDEPGG
;
A
#
# COMPACT_ATOMS: atom_id res chain seq x y z
N MET A 1 1.94 40.32 -66.32
CA MET A 1 1.95 38.91 -65.83
C MET A 1 2.85 38.63 -64.61
N ARG A 2 3.45 39.64 -63.94
CA ARG A 2 4.27 39.43 -62.71
C ARG A 2 3.48 39.59 -61.40
N ILE A 3 2.44 40.43 -61.38
CA ILE A 3 1.64 40.75 -60.19
C ILE A 3 0.81 39.54 -59.71
N ALA A 4 0.23 38.77 -60.64
CA ALA A 4 -0.56 37.57 -60.31
C ALA A 4 0.26 36.45 -59.64
N ARG A 5 1.57 36.35 -59.94
CA ARG A 5 2.46 35.34 -59.34
C ARG A 5 2.88 35.67 -57.90
N SER A 6 2.90 36.96 -57.54
CA SER A 6 3.19 37.42 -56.18
C SER A 6 2.06 37.07 -55.23
N ASN A 7 0.81 37.34 -55.64
CA ASN A 7 -0.37 37.07 -54.82
C ASN A 7 -0.58 35.58 -54.55
N LEU A 8 -0.23 34.73 -55.52
CA LEU A 8 -0.31 33.27 -55.37
C LEU A 8 0.73 32.72 -54.38
N ARG A 9 1.94 33.28 -54.36
CA ARG A 9 3.01 32.88 -53.41
C ARG A 9 2.70 33.34 -51.99
N SER A 10 2.18 34.56 -51.82
CA SER A 10 1.74 35.06 -50.52
C SER A 10 0.54 34.27 -49.98
N ALA A 11 -0.42 33.89 -50.84
CA ALA A 11 -1.53 33.03 -50.45
C ALA A 11 -1.05 31.63 -50.03
N LEU A 12 -0.09 31.03 -50.75
CA LEU A 12 0.45 29.71 -50.39
C LEU A 12 1.19 29.74 -49.04
N LEU A 13 1.94 30.80 -48.76
CA LEU A 13 2.66 30.98 -47.49
C LEU A 13 1.71 31.16 -46.31
N VAL A 14 0.60 31.88 -46.49
CA VAL A 14 -0.43 32.07 -45.45
C VAL A 14 -1.18 30.75 -45.19
N ILE A 15 -1.49 29.99 -46.24
CA ILE A 15 -2.14 28.67 -46.10
C ILE A 15 -1.20 27.67 -45.40
N LEU A 16 0.09 27.65 -45.75
CA LEU A 16 1.07 26.78 -45.10
C LEU A 16 1.28 27.15 -43.63
N ALA A 17 1.34 28.45 -43.30
CA ALA A 17 1.41 28.92 -41.92
C ALA A 17 0.15 28.56 -41.12
N ALA A 18 -1.04 28.68 -41.71
CA ALA A 18 -2.30 28.27 -41.09
C ALA A 18 -2.39 26.76 -40.85
N LEU A 19 -1.88 25.93 -41.78
CA LEU A 19 -1.80 24.48 -41.62
C LEU A 19 -0.79 24.07 -40.52
N LEU A 20 0.33 24.78 -40.39
CA LEU A 20 1.31 24.55 -39.32
C LEU A 20 0.75 24.97 -37.94
N LEU A 21 -0.09 26.01 -37.87
CA LEU A 21 -0.77 26.43 -36.64
C LEU A 21 -1.92 25.49 -36.24
N ALA A 22 -2.61 24.86 -37.21
CA ALA A 22 -3.65 23.88 -36.94
C ALA A 22 -3.10 22.55 -36.37
N GLY A 23 -1.83 22.20 -36.66
CA GLY A 23 -1.16 21.02 -36.11
C GLY A 23 -0.84 21.10 -34.61
N CYS A 24 -0.88 22.29 -34.01
CA CYS A 24 -0.66 22.50 -32.58
C CYS A 24 -1.97 22.62 -31.77
N ALA A 25 -3.13 22.61 -32.43
CA ALA A 25 -4.44 22.69 -31.78
C ALA A 25 -5.05 21.31 -31.47
N SER A 26 -4.38 20.21 -31.83
CA SER A 26 -4.71 18.87 -31.37
C SER A 26 -4.14 18.65 -29.97
N GLY A 27 -4.72 19.35 -28.99
CA GLY A 27 -4.48 19.06 -27.57
C GLY A 27 -4.88 17.62 -27.25
N PRO A 28 -4.20 16.96 -26.29
CA PRO A 28 -4.58 15.62 -25.82
C PRO A 28 -5.83 15.72 -24.93
N ASP A 29 -6.96 16.21 -25.46
CA ASP A 29 -8.25 16.17 -24.80
C ASP A 29 -9.07 15.00 -25.37
N SER A 30 -8.50 13.80 -25.26
CA SER A 30 -9.30 12.58 -25.14
C SER A 30 -9.47 12.28 -23.66
N ARG A 31 -10.12 13.19 -22.92
CA ARG A 31 -10.62 12.84 -21.58
C ARG A 31 -11.58 11.68 -21.79
N ALA A 32 -11.18 10.49 -21.35
CA ALA A 32 -12.05 9.34 -21.31
C ALA A 32 -13.39 9.78 -20.66
N PRO A 33 -14.54 9.33 -21.18
CA PRO A 33 -15.82 9.71 -20.62
C PRO A 33 -15.84 9.47 -19.11
N TYR A 34 -16.31 10.47 -18.35
CA TYR A 34 -16.44 10.37 -16.91
C TYR A 34 -17.29 9.15 -16.57
N ARG A 35 -16.68 8.13 -15.94
CA ARG A 35 -17.39 6.92 -15.50
C ARG A 35 -18.08 7.20 -14.17
N SER A 36 -19.37 6.90 -14.11
CA SER A 36 -20.14 6.95 -12.87
C SER A 36 -19.63 5.91 -11.85
N PRO A 37 -19.83 6.15 -10.54
CA PRO A 37 -19.53 5.15 -9.50
C PRO A 37 -20.14 3.77 -9.78
N ALA A 38 -21.35 3.72 -10.34
CA ALA A 38 -22.04 2.47 -10.67
C ALA A 38 -21.33 1.71 -11.80
N GLU A 39 -20.87 2.40 -12.84
CA GLU A 39 -20.11 1.79 -13.93
C GLU A 39 -18.75 1.24 -13.46
N ILE A 40 -18.07 1.98 -12.59
CA ILE A 40 -16.81 1.54 -11.97
C ILE A 40 -17.03 0.28 -11.14
N ARG A 41 -18.05 0.27 -10.26
CA ARG A 41 -18.40 -0.92 -9.45
C ARG A 41 -18.74 -2.11 -10.33
N ALA A 42 -19.56 -1.92 -11.36
CA ALA A 42 -19.91 -3.00 -12.29
C ALA A 42 -18.68 -3.56 -13.02
N GLU A 43 -17.72 -2.72 -13.40
CA GLU A 43 -16.44 -3.18 -13.97
C GLU A 43 -15.61 -3.98 -12.96
N ILE A 44 -15.49 -3.49 -11.73
CA ILE A 44 -14.78 -4.17 -10.65
C ILE A 44 -15.39 -5.56 -10.41
N VAL A 45 -16.73 -5.63 -10.26
CA VAL A 45 -17.46 -6.88 -10.08
C VAL A 45 -17.20 -7.83 -11.26
N ARG A 46 -17.21 -7.36 -12.51
CA ARG A 46 -16.92 -8.23 -13.67
C ARG A 46 -15.49 -8.80 -13.68
N ARG A 47 -14.52 -8.08 -13.12
CA ARG A 47 -13.10 -8.47 -13.10
C ARG A 47 -12.73 -9.35 -11.89
N MET A 48 -13.57 -9.39 -10.86
CA MET A 48 -13.32 -10.22 -9.67
C MET A 48 -13.37 -11.74 -10.00
N PRO A 49 -12.55 -12.57 -9.33
CA PRO A 49 -12.63 -14.03 -9.41
C PRO A 49 -14.04 -14.55 -9.10
N ALA A 50 -14.52 -15.56 -9.82
CA ALA A 50 -15.91 -16.04 -9.77
C ALA A 50 -16.41 -16.41 -8.35
N GLY A 51 -15.52 -16.87 -7.45
CA GLY A 51 -15.84 -17.30 -6.09
C GLY A 51 -15.67 -16.25 -4.98
N THR A 52 -15.34 -14.99 -5.31
CA THR A 52 -15.16 -13.95 -4.28
C THR A 52 -16.47 -13.73 -3.49
N PRO A 53 -16.47 -13.87 -2.15
CA PRO A 53 -17.64 -13.55 -1.33
C PRO A 53 -17.88 -12.05 -1.28
N ASP A 54 -19.15 -11.63 -1.22
CA ASP A 54 -19.57 -10.22 -1.15
C ASP A 54 -18.89 -9.30 -2.20
N ARG A 55 -18.94 -9.71 -3.47
CA ARG A 55 -18.33 -8.98 -4.60
C ARG A 55 -18.75 -7.52 -4.67
N GLU A 56 -20.03 -7.25 -4.39
CA GLU A 56 -20.59 -5.89 -4.40
C GLU A 56 -20.01 -5.04 -3.28
N GLY A 57 -19.86 -5.60 -2.07
CA GLY A 57 -19.20 -4.92 -0.96
C GLY A 57 -17.73 -4.58 -1.26
N TRP A 58 -16.98 -5.52 -1.81
CA TRP A 58 -15.61 -5.25 -2.27
C TRP A 58 -15.56 -4.18 -3.35
N ALA A 59 -16.45 -4.24 -4.33
CA ALA A 59 -16.50 -3.27 -5.41
C ALA A 59 -16.84 -1.86 -4.91
N ALA A 60 -17.74 -1.76 -3.93
CA ALA A 60 -18.06 -0.50 -3.28
C ALA A 60 -16.84 0.09 -2.55
N ASP A 61 -16.16 -0.69 -1.71
CA ASP A 61 -14.99 -0.22 -0.95
C ASP A 61 -13.82 0.17 -1.86
N ILE A 62 -13.56 -0.60 -2.93
CA ILE A 62 -12.56 -0.26 -3.95
C ILE A 62 -12.95 1.04 -4.65
N GLN A 63 -14.20 1.18 -5.12
CA GLN A 63 -14.63 2.39 -5.81
C GLN A 63 -14.51 3.63 -4.92
N VAL A 64 -14.88 3.52 -3.64
CA VAL A 64 -14.71 4.62 -2.68
C VAL A 64 -13.24 4.98 -2.49
N ALA A 65 -12.35 3.99 -2.34
CA ALA A 65 -10.92 4.23 -2.23
C ALA A 65 -10.35 5.00 -3.44
N PHE A 66 -10.70 4.58 -4.66
CA PHE A 66 -10.30 5.29 -5.89
C PHE A 66 -10.82 6.73 -5.93
N THR A 67 -12.08 6.93 -5.55
CA THR A 67 -12.74 8.24 -5.62
C THR A 67 -12.20 9.20 -4.58
N ALA A 68 -12.07 8.75 -3.32
CA ALA A 68 -11.58 9.57 -2.21
C ALA A 68 -10.14 10.04 -2.43
N GLN A 69 -9.32 9.23 -3.13
CA GLN A 69 -7.92 9.55 -3.41
C GLN A 69 -7.70 10.25 -4.77
N GLY A 70 -8.78 10.49 -5.54
CA GLY A 70 -8.67 11.06 -6.88
C GLY A 70 -7.88 10.21 -7.87
N ILE A 71 -7.78 8.89 -7.62
CA ILE A 71 -7.05 7.96 -8.48
C ILE A 71 -7.92 7.63 -9.69
N GLU A 72 -7.35 7.73 -10.89
CA GLU A 72 -8.06 7.35 -12.11
C GLU A 72 -8.41 5.85 -12.07
N PRO A 73 -9.71 5.47 -12.18
CA PRO A 73 -10.14 4.07 -12.10
C PRO A 73 -9.90 3.30 -13.40
N SER A 74 -8.78 3.55 -14.11
CA SER A 74 -8.44 2.90 -15.37
C SER A 74 -8.49 1.38 -15.25
N SER A 75 -8.78 0.66 -16.33
CA SER A 75 -8.82 -0.80 -16.27
C SER A 75 -7.52 -1.41 -15.75
N SER A 76 -6.37 -0.78 -16.05
CA SER A 76 -5.06 -1.19 -15.51
C SER A 76 -4.99 -1.03 -13.99
N ASN A 77 -5.39 0.14 -13.47
CA ASN A 77 -5.37 0.41 -12.03
C ASN A 77 -6.35 -0.48 -11.26
N LEU A 78 -7.56 -0.69 -11.80
CA LEU A 78 -8.53 -1.59 -11.20
C LEU A 78 -8.01 -3.04 -11.17
N CYS A 79 -7.40 -3.51 -12.26
CA CYS A 79 -6.80 -4.85 -12.28
C CYS A 79 -5.62 -4.97 -11.31
N ALA A 80 -4.80 -3.92 -11.17
CA ALA A 80 -3.68 -3.92 -10.22
C ALA A 80 -4.16 -4.07 -8.77
N ALA A 81 -5.17 -3.28 -8.37
CA ALA A 81 -5.76 -3.39 -7.03
C ALA A 81 -6.37 -4.77 -6.77
N LEU A 82 -7.11 -5.32 -7.75
CA LEU A 82 -7.70 -6.66 -7.64
C LEU A 82 -6.64 -7.77 -7.59
N ALA A 83 -5.56 -7.66 -8.38
CA ALA A 83 -4.48 -8.64 -8.41
C ALA A 83 -3.75 -8.71 -7.06
N VAL A 84 -3.39 -7.55 -6.50
CA VAL A 84 -2.76 -7.47 -5.17
C VAL A 84 -3.73 -8.00 -4.09
N THR A 85 -5.00 -7.59 -4.10
CA THR A 85 -5.99 -8.09 -3.12
C THR A 85 -6.13 -9.61 -3.18
N GLN A 86 -6.16 -10.18 -4.39
CA GLN A 86 -6.24 -11.62 -4.59
C GLN A 86 -4.97 -12.33 -4.10
N GLN A 87 -3.79 -11.78 -4.39
CA GLN A 87 -2.50 -12.32 -3.97
C GLN A 87 -2.35 -12.32 -2.44
N GLU A 88 -2.66 -11.19 -1.80
CA GLU A 88 -2.36 -11.00 -0.38
C GLU A 88 -3.37 -11.69 0.53
N SER A 89 -4.65 -11.75 0.13
CA SER A 89 -5.70 -12.23 1.05
C SER A 89 -6.76 -13.12 0.42
N THR A 90 -6.77 -13.30 -0.90
CA THR A 90 -7.86 -14.00 -1.60
C THR A 90 -9.23 -13.37 -1.24
N PHE A 91 -9.29 -12.03 -1.19
CA PHE A 91 -10.49 -11.28 -0.81
C PHE A 91 -11.05 -11.66 0.58
N GLN A 92 -10.16 -11.69 1.58
CA GLN A 92 -10.52 -11.81 2.99
C GLN A 92 -9.89 -10.66 3.76
N ALA A 93 -10.68 -9.87 4.49
CA ALA A 93 -10.12 -8.69 5.16
C ALA A 93 -9.13 -9.05 6.27
N ASN A 94 -9.40 -10.15 6.98
CA ASN A 94 -8.58 -10.65 8.07
C ASN A 94 -8.45 -12.18 7.94
N PRO A 95 -7.59 -12.68 7.02
CA PRO A 95 -7.46 -14.11 6.77
C PRO A 95 -6.77 -14.81 7.96
N PRO A 96 -7.13 -16.07 8.24
CA PRO A 96 -6.40 -16.86 9.24
C PRO A 96 -4.99 -17.21 8.75
N VAL A 97 -4.02 -17.13 9.65
CA VAL A 97 -2.62 -17.50 9.40
C VAL A 97 -2.37 -18.90 9.98
N PRO A 98 -2.07 -19.91 9.14
CA PRO A 98 -1.81 -21.27 9.62
C PRO A 98 -0.65 -21.33 10.62
N GLY A 99 -0.92 -21.89 11.80
CA GLY A 99 0.09 -22.06 12.84
C GLY A 99 0.51 -20.77 13.57
N LEU A 100 -0.26 -19.68 13.43
CA LEU A 100 0.06 -18.38 14.04
C LEU A 100 0.33 -18.46 15.54
N ALA A 101 -0.48 -19.21 16.29
CA ALA A 101 -0.30 -19.42 17.72
C ALA A 101 1.10 -19.96 18.07
N ARG A 102 1.58 -20.95 17.32
CA ARG A 102 2.91 -21.53 17.50
C ARG A 102 4.00 -20.53 17.14
N ILE A 103 3.86 -19.86 16.00
CA ILE A 103 4.84 -18.85 15.52
C ILE A 103 4.96 -17.70 16.52
N ALA A 104 3.83 -17.17 17.01
CA ALA A 104 3.81 -16.09 18.00
C ALA A 104 4.50 -16.53 19.30
N ARG A 105 4.23 -17.77 19.75
CA ARG A 105 4.87 -18.31 20.95
C ARG A 105 6.38 -18.48 20.80
N GLU A 106 6.84 -19.04 19.67
CA GLU A 106 8.25 -19.20 19.34
C GLU A 106 8.97 -17.84 19.26
N GLU A 107 8.33 -16.81 18.68
CA GLU A 107 8.92 -15.47 18.59
C GLU A 107 9.05 -14.80 19.96
N ILE A 108 8.08 -14.99 20.87
CA ILE A 108 8.18 -14.51 22.26
C ILE A 108 9.37 -15.17 22.96
N GLU A 109 9.51 -16.49 22.85
CA GLU A 109 10.61 -17.24 23.44
C GLU A 109 11.97 -16.83 22.85
N ARG A 110 12.05 -16.67 21.53
CA ARG A 110 13.26 -16.21 20.83
C ARG A 110 13.69 -14.82 21.31
N ARG A 111 12.75 -13.87 21.40
CA ARG A 111 13.04 -12.51 21.89
C ARG A 111 13.46 -12.50 23.36
N ALA A 112 12.80 -13.28 24.21
CA ALA A 112 13.17 -13.42 25.61
C ALA A 112 14.58 -14.01 25.77
N ALA A 113 14.91 -15.06 25.00
CA ALA A 113 16.23 -15.67 24.99
C ALA A 113 17.32 -14.69 24.52
N ALA A 114 17.04 -13.84 23.52
CA ALA A 114 17.98 -12.83 23.03
C ALA A 114 18.39 -11.80 24.11
N VAL A 115 17.55 -11.59 25.13
CA VAL A 115 17.84 -10.74 26.29
C VAL A 115 18.08 -11.55 27.57
N HIS A 116 18.42 -12.84 27.45
CA HIS A 116 18.76 -13.76 28.53
C HIS A 116 17.67 -13.93 29.60
N VAL A 117 16.40 -13.79 29.23
CA VAL A 117 15.27 -14.08 30.11
C VAL A 117 14.96 -15.60 30.05
N PRO A 118 15.02 -16.33 31.18
CA PRO A 118 14.70 -17.76 31.21
C PRO A 118 13.24 -18.06 30.81
N GLY A 119 13.02 -19.15 30.07
CA GLY A 119 11.70 -19.53 29.55
C GLY A 119 10.61 -19.71 30.63
N PHE A 120 10.96 -20.24 31.80
CA PHE A 120 9.99 -20.39 32.89
C PHE A 120 9.46 -19.05 33.42
N LEU A 121 10.25 -17.96 33.33
CA LEU A 121 9.77 -16.62 33.66
C LEU A 121 8.81 -16.09 32.61
N VAL A 122 9.05 -16.39 31.34
CA VAL A 122 8.12 -16.08 30.23
C VAL A 122 6.80 -16.82 30.45
N ASP A 123 6.84 -18.11 30.81
CA ASP A 123 5.65 -18.89 31.13
C ASP A 123 4.86 -18.32 32.32
N ALA A 124 5.57 -17.89 33.36
CA ALA A 124 4.94 -17.25 34.51
C ALA A 124 4.28 -15.92 34.11
N ALA A 125 4.97 -15.10 33.32
CA ALA A 125 4.45 -13.82 32.84
C ALA A 125 3.19 -14.00 31.98
N LEU A 126 3.18 -14.99 31.08
CA LEU A 126 2.05 -15.25 30.19
C LEU A 126 0.83 -15.85 30.92
N LYS A 127 0.97 -16.33 32.16
CA LYS A 127 -0.17 -16.76 32.99
C LYS A 127 -0.98 -15.58 33.54
N VAL A 128 -0.48 -14.34 33.45
CA VAL A 128 -1.23 -13.14 33.86
C VAL A 128 -2.53 -13.05 33.08
N LYS A 129 -3.62 -12.79 33.81
CA LYS A 129 -4.96 -12.63 33.22
C LYS A 129 -5.05 -11.32 32.46
N SER A 130 -5.53 -11.40 31.23
CA SER A 130 -5.85 -10.29 30.32
C SER A 130 -7.19 -9.65 30.67
N THR A 131 -7.60 -8.60 29.97
CA THR A 131 -8.87 -7.89 30.26
C THR A 131 -10.11 -8.76 30.04
N ASP A 132 -10.02 -9.82 29.22
CA ASP A 132 -11.11 -10.76 28.98
C ASP A 132 -11.19 -11.92 30.01
N GLY A 133 -10.34 -11.92 31.04
CA GLY A 133 -10.29 -12.96 32.08
C GLY A 133 -9.53 -14.25 31.71
N ARG A 134 -9.13 -14.43 30.44
CA ARG A 134 -8.17 -15.47 30.03
C ARG A 134 -6.75 -15.00 30.25
N SER A 135 -5.81 -15.92 30.45
CA SER A 135 -4.38 -15.62 30.48
C SER A 135 -3.86 -15.26 29.09
N TYR A 136 -2.77 -14.52 29.02
CA TYR A 136 -2.11 -14.25 27.73
C TYR A 136 -1.68 -15.54 27.02
N ALA A 137 -1.24 -16.56 27.78
CA ALA A 137 -0.94 -17.88 27.24
C ALA A 137 -2.17 -18.52 26.55
N GLU A 138 -3.34 -18.49 27.19
CA GLU A 138 -4.59 -19.01 26.61
C GLU A 138 -5.01 -18.23 25.36
N ARG A 139 -4.86 -16.89 25.36
CA ARG A 139 -5.18 -16.05 24.19
C ARG A 139 -4.24 -16.29 23.02
N ILE A 140 -2.93 -16.38 23.27
CA ILE A 140 -1.92 -16.67 22.25
C ILE A 140 -2.13 -18.07 21.68
N ALA A 141 -2.44 -19.07 22.51
CA ALA A 141 -2.67 -20.44 22.05
C ALA A 141 -3.90 -20.56 21.13
N ALA A 142 -4.87 -19.66 21.27
CA ALA A 142 -6.10 -19.65 20.47
C ALA A 142 -6.06 -18.69 19.27
N VAL A 143 -4.99 -17.91 19.10
CA VAL A 143 -4.92 -16.87 18.06
C VAL A 143 -4.85 -17.50 16.67
N SER A 144 -5.62 -16.95 15.75
CA SER A 144 -5.71 -17.44 14.37
C SER A 144 -5.45 -16.35 13.33
N THR A 145 -5.63 -15.08 13.70
CA THR A 145 -5.45 -13.94 12.79
C THR A 145 -4.47 -12.89 13.33
N GLU A 146 -3.86 -12.12 12.43
CA GLU A 146 -2.96 -11.02 12.79
C GLU A 146 -3.68 -9.92 13.58
N GLN A 147 -4.95 -9.64 13.28
CA GLN A 147 -5.76 -8.69 14.04
C GLN A 147 -5.90 -9.12 15.50
N GLU A 148 -6.20 -10.40 15.76
CA GLU A 148 -6.32 -10.93 17.12
C GLU A 148 -4.97 -10.84 17.86
N LEU A 149 -3.87 -11.13 17.17
CA LEU A 149 -2.52 -11.00 17.73
C LEU A 149 -2.19 -9.55 18.08
N SER A 150 -2.54 -8.59 17.21
CA SER A 150 -2.40 -7.16 17.50
C SER A 150 -3.22 -6.77 18.73
N ALA A 151 -4.48 -7.21 18.81
CA ALA A 151 -5.36 -6.89 19.93
C ALA A 151 -4.87 -7.49 21.27
N ILE A 152 -4.21 -8.66 21.24
CA ILE A 152 -3.54 -9.24 22.41
C ILE A 152 -2.40 -8.34 22.88
N PHE A 153 -1.57 -7.87 21.95
CA PHE A 153 -0.45 -6.98 22.25
C PHE A 153 -0.93 -5.62 22.78
N GLU A 154 -1.93 -5.02 22.14
CA GLU A 154 -2.51 -3.73 22.56
C GLU A 154 -3.10 -3.82 23.97
N ASP A 155 -3.84 -4.90 24.28
CA ASP A 155 -4.35 -5.15 25.63
C ASP A 155 -3.22 -5.26 26.68
N PHE A 156 -2.12 -5.96 26.36
CA PHE A 156 -0.97 -6.06 27.25
C PHE A 156 -0.35 -4.69 27.52
N THR A 157 -0.06 -3.92 26.46
CA THR A 157 0.57 -2.59 26.60
C THR A 157 -0.34 -1.57 27.30
N GLY A 158 -1.66 -1.67 27.12
CA GLY A 158 -2.63 -0.81 27.81
C GLY A 158 -2.68 -1.04 29.32
N ARG A 159 -2.23 -2.19 29.80
CA ARG A 159 -2.23 -2.55 31.23
C ARG A 159 -0.94 -2.24 31.96
N VAL A 160 0.17 -2.09 31.24
CA VAL A 160 1.44 -1.69 31.84
C VAL A 160 1.43 -0.16 31.99
N PRO A 161 1.74 0.39 33.17
CA PRO A 161 1.89 1.84 33.33
C PRO A 161 2.93 2.38 32.33
N MET A 162 2.56 3.40 31.56
CA MET A 162 3.36 3.93 30.43
C MET A 162 3.67 2.89 29.32
N GLY A 163 2.95 1.77 29.28
CA GLY A 163 3.19 0.68 28.34
C GLY A 163 3.03 1.11 26.89
N GLY A 164 2.07 1.98 26.57
CA GLY A 164 1.93 2.55 25.23
C GLY A 164 3.13 3.40 24.77
N LYS A 165 3.94 3.96 25.69
CA LYS A 165 5.19 4.66 25.35
C LYS A 165 6.40 3.74 25.39
N LEU A 166 6.47 2.86 26.39
CA LEU A 166 7.60 1.94 26.58
C LEU A 166 7.65 0.85 25.51
N PHE A 167 6.48 0.40 25.05
CA PHE A 167 6.33 -0.62 24.03
C PHE A 167 5.79 -0.06 22.72
N ASP A 168 5.90 1.27 22.53
CA ASP A 168 5.57 1.87 21.25
C ASP A 168 6.42 1.24 20.16
N GLY A 169 5.78 0.88 19.06
CA GLY A 169 6.44 0.17 17.99
C GLY A 169 7.08 -1.16 18.41
N PHE A 170 6.58 -1.88 19.42
CA PHE A 170 6.98 -3.28 19.67
C PHE A 170 5.96 -4.32 19.23
N ASN A 171 4.76 -3.88 18.80
CA ASN A 171 3.74 -4.77 18.26
C ASN A 171 4.34 -5.53 17.06
N PRO A 172 4.36 -6.88 17.09
CA PRO A 172 4.95 -7.66 16.01
C PRO A 172 4.16 -7.55 14.71
N VAL A 173 2.87 -7.21 14.78
CA VAL A 173 2.01 -7.03 13.62
C VAL A 173 2.17 -5.60 13.08
N ARG A 174 2.84 -5.52 11.93
CA ARG A 174 3.19 -4.26 11.25
C ARG A 174 2.41 -4.01 9.98
N THR A 175 1.89 -5.05 9.38
CA THR A 175 1.03 -5.00 8.20
C THR A 175 -0.33 -5.58 8.56
N GLY A 176 -1.32 -5.34 7.71
CA GLY A 176 -2.60 -6.01 7.85
C GLY A 176 -3.59 -5.67 6.75
N GLY A 177 -4.77 -6.24 6.89
CA GLY A 177 -5.87 -6.03 5.96
C GLY A 177 -5.71 -6.81 4.65
N PRO A 178 -6.68 -6.65 3.74
CA PRO A 178 -6.77 -7.41 2.49
C PRO A 178 -5.65 -7.18 1.47
N MET A 179 -4.85 -6.13 1.65
CA MET A 179 -3.69 -5.80 0.82
C MET A 179 -2.38 -5.78 1.62
N GLN A 180 -2.37 -6.29 2.87
CA GLN A 180 -1.15 -6.38 3.70
C GLN A 180 -0.35 -5.07 3.79
N VAL A 181 -1.04 -3.95 3.96
CA VAL A 181 -0.42 -2.62 4.00
C VAL A 181 0.21 -2.34 5.37
N SER A 182 1.35 -1.65 5.37
CA SER A 182 2.01 -1.20 6.60
C SER A 182 1.10 -0.27 7.42
N ILE A 183 1.04 -0.51 8.72
CA ILE A 183 0.27 0.30 9.67
C ILE A 183 0.91 1.70 9.80
N ALA A 184 2.25 1.78 9.78
CA ALA A 184 2.95 3.07 9.80
C ALA A 184 2.67 3.88 8.52
N PHE A 185 2.57 3.20 7.37
CA PHE A 185 2.15 3.85 6.13
C PHE A 185 0.71 4.36 6.26
N ALA A 186 -0.22 3.53 6.74
CA ALA A 186 -1.60 3.94 6.92
C ALA A 186 -1.75 5.13 7.87
N GLU A 187 -1.06 5.11 9.01
CA GLU A 187 -1.07 6.19 10.00
C GLU A 187 -0.52 7.51 9.42
N SER A 188 0.51 7.45 8.57
CA SER A 188 1.07 8.64 7.90
C SER A 188 0.26 9.15 6.71
N HIS A 189 -0.72 8.37 6.23
CA HIS A 189 -1.55 8.69 5.06
C HIS A 189 -3.05 8.73 5.40
N ALA A 190 -3.38 9.04 6.66
CA ALA A 190 -4.75 9.01 7.18
C ALA A 190 -5.53 10.32 7.02
N ASP A 191 -4.87 11.42 6.64
CA ASP A 191 -5.46 12.78 6.65
C ASP A 191 -6.77 12.86 5.83
N ASP A 192 -6.82 12.18 4.68
CA ASP A 192 -7.98 12.17 3.77
C ASP A 192 -8.83 10.88 3.88
N TYR A 193 -8.73 10.15 4.98
CA TYR A 193 -9.49 8.91 5.17
C TYR A 193 -11.01 9.20 5.27
N PRO A 194 -11.85 8.64 4.38
CA PRO A 194 -13.23 9.11 4.22
C PRO A 194 -14.22 8.50 5.22
N TYR A 195 -13.76 7.65 6.15
CA TYR A 195 -14.62 6.95 7.10
C TYR A 195 -14.34 7.38 8.55
N PRO A 196 -15.35 7.29 9.44
CA PRO A 196 -15.13 7.47 10.87
C PRO A 196 -14.10 6.45 11.40
N VAL A 197 -13.24 6.92 12.29
CA VAL A 197 -12.22 6.10 12.97
C VAL A 197 -12.66 5.87 14.42
N PRO A 198 -13.39 4.79 14.72
CA PRO A 198 -13.94 4.55 16.06
C PRO A 198 -12.88 4.20 17.10
N THR A 199 -11.72 3.70 16.67
CA THR A 199 -10.64 3.25 17.58
C THR A 199 -9.30 3.85 17.17
N SER A 200 -8.76 3.43 16.03
CA SER A 200 -7.49 3.94 15.51
C SER A 200 -7.32 3.52 14.04
N ILE A 201 -6.38 4.16 13.34
CA ILE A 201 -6.03 3.80 11.96
C ILE A 201 -5.52 2.36 11.88
N ARG A 202 -4.71 1.92 12.84
CA ARG A 202 -4.33 0.50 13.00
C ARG A 202 -5.52 -0.45 12.92
N HIS A 203 -6.61 -0.14 13.63
CA HIS A 203 -7.81 -0.98 13.60
C HIS A 203 -8.54 -0.91 12.25
N GLU A 204 -8.59 0.27 11.63
CA GLU A 204 -9.18 0.44 10.31
C GLU A 204 -8.42 -0.34 9.22
N VAL A 205 -7.09 -0.48 9.32
CA VAL A 205 -6.29 -1.31 8.39
C VAL A 205 -6.79 -2.75 8.30
N PHE A 206 -7.23 -3.35 9.42
CA PHE A 206 -7.79 -4.71 9.42
C PHE A 206 -9.23 -4.81 8.91
N SER A 207 -9.91 -3.67 8.72
CA SER A 207 -11.23 -3.66 8.07
C SER A 207 -11.09 -3.79 6.55
N ARG A 208 -12.15 -4.27 5.88
CA ARG A 208 -12.16 -4.32 4.40
C ARG A 208 -11.95 -2.92 3.80
N ARG A 209 -12.78 -1.96 4.20
CA ARG A 209 -12.74 -0.59 3.66
C ARG A 209 -11.41 0.11 3.92
N GLY A 210 -10.85 -0.03 5.13
CA GLY A 210 -9.63 0.66 5.52
C GLY A 210 -8.41 0.04 4.86
N GLY A 211 -8.27 -1.29 4.90
CA GLY A 211 -7.16 -1.94 4.21
C GLY A 211 -7.23 -1.83 2.68
N MET A 212 -8.44 -1.74 2.07
CA MET A 212 -8.55 -1.37 0.65
C MET A 212 -8.13 0.08 0.40
N TYR A 213 -8.57 1.03 1.23
CA TYR A 213 -8.19 2.44 1.08
C TYR A 213 -6.67 2.62 1.17
N PHE A 214 -6.04 2.16 2.26
CA PHE A 214 -4.61 2.32 2.48
C PHE A 214 -3.77 1.45 1.54
N GLY A 215 -4.23 0.24 1.20
CA GLY A 215 -3.55 -0.61 0.23
C GLY A 215 -3.56 -0.02 -1.18
N ILE A 216 -4.69 0.55 -1.63
CA ILE A 216 -4.78 1.24 -2.92
C ILE A 216 -3.92 2.51 -2.91
N ALA A 217 -3.89 3.25 -1.79
CA ALA A 217 -2.99 4.38 -1.61
C ALA A 217 -1.53 3.93 -1.75
N HIS A 218 -1.12 2.87 -1.07
CA HIS A 218 0.24 2.34 -1.16
C HIS A 218 0.58 1.86 -2.57
N LEU A 219 -0.37 1.28 -3.30
CA LEU A 219 -0.14 0.79 -4.66
C LEU A 219 -0.08 1.90 -5.72
N LEU A 220 -0.95 2.91 -5.62
CA LEU A 220 -1.24 3.84 -6.72
C LEU A 220 -1.17 5.32 -6.33
N GLY A 221 -1.08 5.64 -5.04
CA GLY A 221 -1.13 6.98 -4.47
C GLY A 221 0.13 7.82 -4.65
N TYR A 222 1.11 7.35 -5.43
CA TYR A 222 2.33 8.09 -5.74
C TYR A 222 2.58 8.20 -7.26
N PRO A 223 3.14 9.33 -7.73
CA PRO A 223 3.50 9.48 -9.13
C PRO A 223 4.55 8.45 -9.54
N ALA A 224 4.21 7.56 -10.47
CA ALA A 224 5.21 6.76 -11.17
C ALA A 224 4.85 6.65 -12.65
N ARG A 225 5.90 6.73 -13.49
CA ARG A 225 5.81 6.66 -14.95
C ARG A 225 6.51 5.40 -15.45
N TYR A 226 6.11 4.26 -14.89
CA TYR A 226 6.61 2.96 -15.34
C TYR A 226 5.88 2.55 -16.61
N SER A 227 6.62 2.05 -17.60
CA SER A 227 6.07 1.43 -18.80
C SER A 227 5.40 0.09 -18.50
N GLU A 228 5.83 -0.59 -17.44
CA GLU A 228 5.40 -1.94 -17.07
C GLU A 228 4.87 -1.98 -15.64
N PRO A 229 3.74 -2.66 -15.39
CA PRO A 229 3.20 -2.84 -14.03
C PRO A 229 4.14 -3.54 -13.06
N LEU A 230 5.09 -4.35 -13.55
CA LEU A 230 6.05 -5.09 -12.72
C LEU A 230 6.76 -4.17 -11.72
N TYR A 231 7.21 -2.98 -12.16
CA TYR A 231 7.89 -2.02 -11.29
C TYR A 231 6.96 -1.42 -10.24
N ARG A 232 5.67 -1.26 -10.56
CA ARG A 232 4.66 -0.83 -9.57
C ARG A 232 4.47 -1.90 -8.49
N PHE A 233 4.43 -3.17 -8.88
CA PHE A 233 4.33 -4.27 -7.92
C PHE A 233 5.61 -4.46 -7.12
N ALA A 234 6.79 -4.23 -7.70
CA ALA A 234 8.04 -4.21 -6.96
C ALA A 234 8.03 -3.10 -5.90
N ASP A 235 7.62 -1.87 -6.26
CA ASP A 235 7.48 -0.75 -5.31
C ASP A 235 6.42 -1.04 -4.23
N PHE A 236 5.36 -1.78 -4.54
CA PHE A 236 4.37 -2.17 -3.52
C PHE A 236 5.00 -3.01 -2.41
N ASN A 237 5.90 -3.92 -2.76
CA ASN A 237 6.57 -4.81 -1.83
C ASN A 237 7.77 -4.16 -1.12
N ALA A 238 8.54 -3.34 -1.85
CA ALA A 238 9.81 -2.78 -1.37
C ALA A 238 9.71 -1.32 -0.91
N GLY A 239 8.56 -0.68 -1.09
CA GLY A 239 8.36 0.74 -0.77
C GLY A 239 8.34 1.64 -2.01
N TRP A 240 7.75 2.82 -1.83
CA TRP A 240 7.58 3.77 -2.93
C TRP A 240 8.92 4.15 -3.56
N TYR A 241 8.94 4.11 -4.90
CA TYR A 241 10.11 4.42 -5.74
C TYR A 241 11.27 3.44 -5.67
N ALA A 242 11.14 2.28 -5.02
CA ALA A 242 12.22 1.28 -4.92
C ALA A 242 12.78 0.89 -6.30
N SER A 243 11.92 0.64 -7.30
CA SER A 243 12.33 0.30 -8.67
C SER A 243 13.09 1.44 -9.35
N ARG A 244 12.60 2.68 -9.21
CA ARG A 244 13.28 3.88 -9.74
C ARG A 244 14.65 4.05 -9.09
N ASN A 245 14.72 3.85 -7.78
CA ASN A 245 15.93 3.97 -6.99
C ASN A 245 16.95 2.88 -7.37
N ALA A 246 16.51 1.64 -7.57
CA ALA A 246 17.35 0.55 -8.07
C ALA A 246 17.90 0.85 -9.48
N ALA A 247 17.09 1.43 -10.36
CA ALA A 247 17.54 1.88 -11.67
C ALA A 247 18.59 3.01 -11.57
N PHE A 248 18.43 3.92 -10.61
CA PHE A 248 19.43 4.95 -10.31
C PHE A 248 20.74 4.34 -9.80
N GLN A 249 20.68 3.40 -8.85
CA GLN A 249 21.86 2.67 -8.36
C GLN A 249 22.59 1.96 -9.51
N ALA A 250 21.85 1.32 -10.43
CA ALA A 250 22.44 0.68 -11.61
C ALA A 250 23.17 1.67 -12.54
N ALA A 251 22.59 2.86 -12.76
CA ALA A 251 23.21 3.91 -13.56
C ALA A 251 24.49 4.46 -12.90
N VAL A 252 24.49 4.64 -11.59
CA VAL A 252 25.67 5.08 -10.83
C VAL A 252 26.77 4.01 -10.87
N ALA A 253 26.41 2.74 -10.70
CA ALA A 253 27.36 1.64 -10.80
C ALA A 253 28.03 1.59 -12.19
N ALA A 254 27.23 1.75 -13.25
CA ALA A 254 27.75 1.80 -14.62
C ALA A 254 28.66 3.01 -14.89
N ALA A 255 28.33 4.19 -14.34
CA ALA A 255 29.10 5.41 -14.55
C ALA A 255 30.43 5.42 -13.77
N THR A 256 30.45 4.81 -12.58
CA THR A 256 31.62 4.83 -11.68
C THR A 256 32.49 3.59 -11.79
N GLY A 257 31.96 2.48 -12.30
CA GLY A 257 32.59 1.17 -12.27
C GLY A 257 32.60 0.51 -10.87
N LEU A 258 31.94 1.13 -9.88
CA LEU A 258 31.83 0.58 -8.54
C LEU A 258 30.57 -0.29 -8.44
N PRO A 259 30.66 -1.52 -7.90
CA PRO A 259 29.49 -2.36 -7.69
C PRO A 259 28.59 -1.75 -6.61
N LEU A 260 27.29 -1.67 -6.88
CA LEU A 260 26.25 -1.27 -5.93
C LEU A 260 25.21 -2.39 -5.82
N ALA A 261 24.65 -2.57 -4.62
CA ALA A 261 23.41 -3.32 -4.46
C ALA A 261 22.28 -2.55 -5.16
N LEU A 262 21.39 -3.30 -5.84
CA LEU A 262 20.23 -2.75 -6.54
C LEU A 262 18.96 -2.97 -5.71
N ASP A 263 19.05 -2.64 -4.43
CA ASP A 263 17.99 -2.82 -3.44
C ASP A 263 16.96 -1.69 -3.44
N GLY A 264 17.26 -0.56 -4.09
CA GLY A 264 16.38 0.61 -4.12
C GLY A 264 16.45 1.47 -2.86
N ASP A 265 17.29 1.10 -1.90
CA ASP A 265 17.49 1.82 -0.64
C ASP A 265 18.47 2.97 -0.86
N LEU A 266 17.93 4.18 -1.00
CA LEU A 266 18.73 5.40 -1.10
C LEU A 266 18.69 6.17 0.21
N LEU A 267 19.88 6.53 0.69
CA LEU A 267 20.03 7.46 1.80
C LEU A 267 19.75 8.88 1.34
N ARG A 268 19.08 9.64 2.21
CA ARG A 268 19.05 11.10 2.04
C ARG A 268 20.48 11.65 2.15
N PRO A 269 20.86 12.68 1.39
CA PRO A 269 22.17 13.31 1.53
C PRO A 269 22.44 13.74 2.98
N GLY A 270 23.49 13.20 3.59
CA GLY A 270 23.86 13.46 5.00
C GLY A 270 23.15 12.60 6.04
N ALA A 271 22.29 11.67 5.63
CA ALA A 271 21.68 10.70 6.55
C ALA A 271 22.75 9.72 7.08
N PRO A 272 22.71 9.37 8.38
CA PRO A 272 23.59 8.36 8.93
C PRO A 272 23.17 6.97 8.44
N LEU A 273 24.13 6.04 8.37
CA LEU A 273 23.93 4.71 7.76
C LEU A 273 22.91 3.83 8.50
N ASP A 274 22.60 4.17 9.75
CA ASP A 274 21.63 3.50 10.62
C ASP A 274 20.22 4.11 10.56
N GLU A 275 20.03 5.23 9.85
CA GLU A 275 18.70 5.84 9.61
C GLU A 275 18.50 6.18 8.12
N PRO A 276 18.17 5.20 7.26
CA PRO A 276 18.16 5.40 5.81
C PRO A 276 17.13 6.40 5.27
N GLY A 277 16.09 6.73 6.05
CA GLY A 277 15.12 7.76 5.67
C GLY A 277 14.35 7.43 4.39
N GLY A 278 13.70 6.28 4.38
CA GLY A 278 12.66 5.90 3.41
C GLY A 278 11.28 6.27 3.92
#